data_AF-A0A2T0RL30-F1
#
_entry.id   AF-A0A2T0RL30-F1
#
_cell.length_a   1.000
_cell.length_b   1.000
_cell.length_c   1.000
_cell.angle_alpha   90.00
_cell.angle_beta   90.00
_cell.angle_gamma   90.00
#
_symmetry.space_group_name_H-M   'P 1'
#
loop_
_entity.id
_entity.type
_entity.pdbx_description
1 polymer ?
#
loop_
_entity_poly.entity_id
_entity_poly.type
_entity_poly.pdbx_seq_one_letter_code
_entity_poly.pdbx_strand_id
1 'polypeptide(L)'
;MQEKLESLCERVQRASDVGDLQAATEQLRDYYDVAHIVYHWVNSVGERFGAGTYSQEWVDRYVEKDYLRMDPVILGCLQRFNPVDWKELDWSSRASRDFLREAINFGVGNQGLTIPIRGPAGQFALFTASDHCDDYVWAVFVDENMRDLMIIAHEFNKKALEFEQGGDSAPVPTLSPRELEAMTYLAKGLSRSQAAKEMEISEHTLRVYIEAARHKLGAMNTTHAVARALSRGLIVV
;
A
#
# COMPACT_ATOMS: atom_id res chain seq x y z
N MET A 1 21.70 12.32 15.47
CA MET A 1 20.47 12.10 14.66
C MET A 1 20.55 10.75 13.95
N GLN A 2 21.64 10.47 13.21
CA GLN A 2 21.86 9.21 12.48
C GLN A 2 21.80 7.95 13.36
N GLU A 3 22.50 7.90 14.50
CA GLU A 3 22.46 6.76 15.43
C GLU A 3 21.05 6.47 16.00
N LYS A 4 20.20 7.50 16.12
CA LYS A 4 18.84 7.36 16.65
C LYS A 4 17.89 6.78 15.61
N LEU A 5 17.98 7.26 14.37
CA LEU A 5 17.22 6.71 13.24
C LEU A 5 17.57 5.23 13.04
N GLU A 6 18.87 4.89 13.05
CA GLU A 6 19.34 3.51 12.94
C GLU A 6 18.73 2.62 14.03
N SER A 7 18.73 3.08 15.29
CA SER A 7 18.09 2.35 16.38
C SER A 7 16.58 2.14 16.17
N LEU A 8 15.85 3.13 15.63
CA LEU A 8 14.42 2.99 15.36
C LEU A 8 14.17 1.98 14.22
N CYS A 9 14.94 2.08 13.14
CA CYS A 9 14.88 1.15 12.01
C CYS A 9 15.19 -0.29 12.45
N GLU A 10 16.26 -0.50 13.22
CA GLU A 10 16.61 -1.83 13.73
C GLU A 10 15.48 -2.44 14.57
N ARG A 11 14.75 -1.63 15.35
CA ARG A 11 13.64 -2.12 16.17
C ARG A 11 12.47 -2.59 15.31
N VAL A 12 12.12 -1.84 14.26
CA VAL A 12 11.14 -2.29 13.27
C VAL A 12 11.60 -3.60 12.65
N GLN A 13 12.87 -3.72 12.27
CA GLN A 13 13.40 -4.94 11.64
C GLN A 13 13.48 -6.16 12.59
N ARG A 14 13.54 -5.94 13.91
CA ARG A 14 13.50 -6.99 14.94
C ARG A 14 12.10 -7.52 15.22
N ALA A 15 11.04 -6.90 14.70
CA ALA A 15 9.68 -7.39 14.88
C ALA A 15 9.56 -8.85 14.42
N SER A 16 8.92 -9.68 15.22
CA SER A 16 8.71 -11.11 14.95
C SER A 16 7.26 -11.41 14.58
N ASP A 17 6.34 -10.52 14.95
CA ASP A 17 4.93 -10.59 14.62
C ASP A 17 4.31 -9.20 14.44
N VAL A 18 2.98 -9.20 14.29
CA VAL A 18 2.12 -8.02 14.14
C VAL A 18 2.13 -7.13 15.39
N GLY A 19 2.15 -7.74 16.57
CA GLY A 19 2.16 -7.04 17.85
C GLY A 19 3.45 -6.26 18.04
N ASP A 20 4.57 -6.79 17.56
CA ASP A 20 5.85 -6.06 17.57
C ASP A 20 5.82 -4.83 16.65
N LEU A 21 5.15 -4.90 15.49
CA LEU A 21 4.96 -3.73 14.62
C LEU A 21 4.06 -2.69 15.29
N GLN A 22 3.04 -3.12 16.02
CA GLN A 22 2.20 -2.22 16.84
C GLN A 22 3.02 -1.53 17.92
N ALA A 23 3.84 -2.27 18.67
CA ALA A 23 4.72 -1.68 19.68
C ALA A 23 5.76 -0.73 19.06
N ALA A 24 6.17 -0.95 17.82
CA ALA A 24 7.06 -0.06 17.10
C ALA A 24 6.38 1.27 16.73
N THR A 25 5.10 1.27 16.31
CA THR A 25 4.37 2.51 16.03
C THR A 25 4.13 3.34 17.29
N GLU A 26 3.81 2.71 18.42
CA GLU A 26 3.67 3.39 19.72
C GLU A 26 4.95 4.10 20.15
N GLN A 27 6.10 3.46 19.98
CA GLN A 27 7.38 4.05 20.37
C GLN A 27 7.83 5.16 19.42
N LEU A 28 7.47 5.07 18.15
CA LEU A 28 7.70 6.15 17.20
C LEU A 28 6.81 7.35 17.49
N ARG A 29 5.54 7.12 17.83
CA ARG A 29 4.63 8.15 18.32
C ARG A 29 5.26 8.88 19.50
N ASP A 30 5.72 8.15 20.51
CA ASP A 30 6.32 8.72 21.72
C ASP A 30 7.67 9.41 21.44
N TYR A 31 8.44 8.91 20.49
CA TYR A 31 9.73 9.51 20.10
C TYR A 31 9.57 10.84 19.37
N TYR A 32 8.63 10.90 18.43
CA TYR A 32 8.34 12.10 17.64
C TYR A 32 7.39 13.07 18.34
N ASP A 33 6.82 12.67 19.48
CA ASP A 33 5.84 13.44 20.26
C ASP A 33 4.65 13.91 19.41
N VAL A 34 4.07 12.98 18.64
CA VAL A 34 2.88 13.19 17.82
C VAL A 34 1.69 12.42 18.38
N ALA A 35 0.46 12.81 18.06
CA ALA A 35 -0.72 12.05 18.51
C ALA A 35 -0.73 10.60 17.99
N HIS A 36 -0.42 10.41 16.71
CA HIS A 36 -0.48 9.07 16.10
C HIS A 36 0.58 8.76 15.05
N ILE A 37 0.97 7.49 15.03
CA ILE A 37 1.72 6.84 13.95
C ILE A 37 0.93 5.60 13.53
N VAL A 38 0.68 5.44 12.24
CA VAL A 38 -0.07 4.32 11.68
C VAL A 38 0.59 3.85 10.40
N TYR A 39 0.89 2.57 10.34
CA TYR A 39 1.20 1.84 9.12
C TYR A 39 0.00 0.98 8.76
N HIS A 40 -0.49 1.09 7.53
CA HIS A 40 -1.49 0.15 7.03
C HIS A 40 -1.22 -0.18 5.57
N TRP A 41 -1.46 -1.43 5.19
CA TRP A 41 -1.48 -1.81 3.79
C TRP A 41 -2.90 -2.17 3.33
N VAL A 42 -3.12 -1.99 2.03
CA VAL A 42 -4.28 -2.50 1.30
C VAL A 42 -3.80 -3.59 0.35
N ASN A 43 -4.19 -4.85 0.58
CA ASN A 43 -3.84 -5.92 -0.36
C ASN A 43 -4.81 -5.96 -1.54
N SER A 44 -4.43 -6.64 -2.61
CA SER A 44 -5.25 -6.80 -3.83
C SER A 44 -6.58 -7.57 -3.60
N VAL A 45 -6.77 -8.17 -2.43
CA VAL A 45 -7.96 -8.92 -2.00
C VAL A 45 -8.85 -8.08 -1.07
N GLY A 46 -8.40 -6.89 -0.66
CA GLY A 46 -9.12 -5.98 0.25
C GLY A 46 -8.91 -6.26 1.74
N GLU A 47 -8.10 -7.24 2.12
CA GLU A 47 -7.73 -7.46 3.53
C GLU A 47 -6.75 -6.37 3.97
N ARG A 48 -6.99 -5.88 5.18
CA ARG A 48 -6.26 -4.79 5.80
C ARG A 48 -5.37 -5.37 6.87
N PHE A 49 -4.07 -5.17 6.70
CA PHE A 49 -3.12 -5.35 7.76
C PHE A 49 -2.66 -3.97 8.19
N GLY A 50 -2.75 -3.66 9.49
CA GLY A 50 -2.35 -2.37 10.02
C GLY A 50 -1.82 -2.48 11.43
N ALA A 51 -0.78 -1.70 11.70
CA ALA A 51 -0.23 -1.45 13.01
C ALA A 51 -0.29 0.05 13.23
N GLY A 52 -0.86 0.53 14.33
CA GLY A 52 -1.03 1.95 14.52
C GLY A 52 -1.69 2.31 15.84
N THR A 53 -1.55 3.56 16.22
CA THR A 53 -1.94 4.02 17.55
C THR A 53 -3.36 4.59 17.63
N TYR A 54 -4.16 4.48 16.57
CA TYR A 54 -5.56 4.92 16.60
C TYR A 54 -6.38 4.12 17.62
N SER A 55 -7.37 4.77 18.22
CA SER A 55 -8.29 4.11 19.14
C SER A 55 -9.10 3.03 18.43
N GLN A 56 -9.42 1.95 19.15
CA GLN A 56 -10.27 0.88 18.59
C GLN A 56 -11.64 1.43 18.17
N GLU A 57 -12.19 2.39 18.91
CA GLU A 57 -13.45 3.06 18.57
C GLU A 57 -13.39 3.75 17.19
N TRP A 58 -12.28 4.41 16.86
CA TRP A 58 -12.09 4.99 15.54
C TRP A 58 -11.95 3.93 14.46
N VAL A 59 -11.19 2.87 14.72
CA VAL A 59 -11.01 1.75 13.77
C VAL A 59 -12.36 1.11 13.45
N ASP A 60 -13.15 0.81 14.47
CA ASP A 60 -14.49 0.21 14.33
C ASP A 60 -15.42 1.13 13.54
N ARG A 61 -15.40 2.44 13.87
CA ARG A 61 -16.16 3.47 13.16
C ARG A 61 -15.76 3.55 11.69
N TYR A 62 -14.47 3.50 11.39
CA TYR A 62 -13.93 3.57 10.04
C TYR A 62 -14.37 2.39 9.18
N VAL A 63 -14.42 1.19 9.77
CA VAL A 63 -14.94 -0.03 9.12
C VAL A 63 -16.46 0.04 8.95
N GLU A 64 -17.20 0.42 9.99
CA GLU A 64 -18.67 0.54 9.98
C GLU A 64 -19.16 1.46 8.84
N LYS A 65 -18.44 2.57 8.63
CA LYS A 65 -18.78 3.58 7.62
C LYS A 65 -18.20 3.32 6.23
N ASP A 66 -17.43 2.25 6.06
CA ASP A 66 -16.68 1.96 4.83
C ASP A 66 -15.89 3.17 4.31
N TYR A 67 -15.23 3.90 5.22
CA TYR A 67 -14.56 5.16 4.88
C TYR A 67 -13.43 4.98 3.85
N LEU A 68 -12.85 3.78 3.75
CA LEU A 68 -11.78 3.47 2.79
C LEU A 68 -12.04 3.96 1.37
N ARG A 69 -13.28 3.87 0.88
CA ARG A 69 -13.63 4.22 -0.50
C ARG A 69 -13.73 5.74 -0.74
N MET A 70 -13.90 6.50 0.33
CA MET A 70 -14.15 7.94 0.28
C MET A 70 -13.09 8.76 1.03
N ASP A 71 -12.16 8.10 1.71
CA ASP A 71 -11.07 8.71 2.46
C ASP A 71 -10.17 9.54 1.53
N PRO A 72 -10.15 10.88 1.69
CA PRO A 72 -9.32 11.74 0.87
C PRO A 72 -7.82 11.43 0.96
N VAL A 73 -7.35 10.89 2.08
CA VAL A 73 -5.95 10.49 2.29
C VAL A 73 -5.62 9.31 1.40
N ILE A 74 -6.45 8.26 1.40
CA ILE A 74 -6.30 7.09 0.53
C ILE A 74 -6.34 7.52 -0.93
N LEU A 75 -7.37 8.27 -1.32
CA LEU A 75 -7.56 8.71 -2.71
C LEU A 75 -6.43 9.61 -3.19
N GLY A 76 -5.97 10.54 -2.35
CA GLY A 76 -4.85 11.43 -2.65
C GLY A 76 -3.53 10.67 -2.81
N CYS A 77 -3.33 9.60 -2.05
CA CYS A 77 -2.11 8.79 -2.12
C CYS A 77 -2.13 7.77 -3.27
N LEU A 78 -3.30 7.38 -3.80
CA LEU A 78 -3.41 6.38 -4.87
C LEU A 78 -2.66 6.77 -6.15
N GLN A 79 -2.48 8.07 -6.42
CA GLN A 79 -1.81 8.57 -7.62
C GLN A 79 -0.52 9.36 -7.33
N ARG A 80 -0.05 9.34 -6.07
CA ARG A 80 1.16 10.06 -5.65
C ARG A 80 2.23 9.09 -5.19
N PHE A 81 3.50 9.46 -5.41
CA PHE A 81 4.67 8.73 -4.91
C PHE A 81 5.41 9.49 -3.80
N ASN A 82 5.21 10.81 -3.72
CA ASN A 82 5.79 11.64 -2.67
C ASN A 82 4.92 11.59 -1.40
N PRO A 83 5.51 11.90 -0.24
CA PRO A 83 4.76 12.22 0.97
C PRO A 83 3.69 13.28 0.69
N VAL A 84 2.54 13.13 1.34
CA VAL A 84 1.36 13.98 1.17
C VAL A 84 0.99 14.58 2.51
N ASP A 85 1.11 15.90 2.62
CA ASP A 85 0.49 16.63 3.73
C ASP A 85 -1.02 16.67 3.51
N TRP A 86 -1.79 16.38 4.56
CA TRP A 86 -3.24 16.34 4.50
C TRP A 86 -3.84 17.66 4.01
N LYS A 87 -3.20 18.81 4.22
CA LYS A 87 -3.68 20.11 3.73
C LYS A 87 -3.64 20.26 2.21
N GLU A 88 -2.85 19.44 1.52
CA GLU A 88 -2.78 19.41 0.06
C GLU A 88 -3.89 18.56 -0.57
N LEU A 89 -4.74 17.94 0.25
CA LEU A 89 -5.84 17.09 -0.20
C LEU A 89 -7.11 17.91 -0.46
N ASP A 90 -7.99 17.36 -1.30
CA ASP A 90 -9.29 17.97 -1.57
C ASP A 90 -10.31 17.63 -0.47
N TRP A 91 -10.56 18.61 0.40
CA TRP A 91 -11.59 18.55 1.44
C TRP A 91 -12.87 19.31 1.05
N SER A 92 -13.05 19.65 -0.23
CA SER A 92 -14.19 20.46 -0.70
C SER A 92 -15.52 19.72 -0.71
N SER A 93 -15.52 18.39 -0.67
CA SER A 93 -16.74 17.60 -0.60
C SER A 93 -17.34 17.64 0.82
N ARG A 94 -18.67 17.57 0.93
CA ARG A 94 -19.35 17.45 2.23
C ARG A 94 -18.91 16.19 2.97
N ALA A 95 -18.81 15.08 2.25
CA ALA A 95 -18.42 13.79 2.78
C ALA A 95 -16.99 13.82 3.37
N SER A 96 -16.04 14.46 2.67
CA SER A 96 -14.66 14.65 3.13
C SER A 96 -14.59 15.49 4.41
N ARG A 97 -15.37 16.57 4.50
CA ARG A 97 -15.41 17.40 5.71
C ARG A 97 -16.04 16.70 6.91
N ASP A 98 -17.10 15.95 6.67
CA ASP A 98 -17.77 15.20 7.73
C ASP A 98 -16.84 14.08 8.24
N PHE A 99 -16.13 13.38 7.33
CA PHE A 99 -15.07 12.43 7.70
C PHE A 99 -13.96 13.08 8.54
N LEU A 100 -13.39 14.20 8.10
CA LEU A 100 -12.33 14.89 8.86
C LEU A 100 -12.83 15.34 10.25
N ARG A 101 -14.05 15.86 10.35
CA ARG A 101 -14.64 16.25 11.63
C ARG A 101 -14.77 15.06 12.57
N GLU A 102 -15.23 13.92 12.06
CA GLU A 102 -15.29 12.69 12.86
C GLU A 102 -13.89 12.24 13.29
N ALA A 103 -12.92 12.18 12.36
CA ALA A 103 -11.54 11.81 12.68
C ALA A 103 -10.98 12.69 13.82
N ILE A 104 -11.15 14.00 13.75
CA ILE A 104 -10.75 14.94 14.82
C ILE A 104 -11.45 14.63 16.15
N ASN A 105 -12.77 14.39 16.13
CA ASN A 105 -13.54 14.06 17.34
C ASN A 105 -13.09 12.75 18.01
N PHE A 106 -12.59 11.80 17.23
CA PHE A 106 -12.04 10.54 17.71
C PHE A 106 -10.55 10.61 18.07
N GLY A 107 -9.93 11.80 17.97
CA GLY A 107 -8.55 12.02 18.37
C GLY A 107 -7.52 11.75 17.28
N VAL A 108 -7.89 11.58 16.01
CA VAL A 108 -6.92 11.31 14.92
C VAL A 108 -5.98 12.49 14.66
N GLY A 109 -6.51 13.72 14.73
CA GLY A 109 -5.75 14.93 14.36
C GLY A 109 -6.39 15.72 13.23
N ASN A 110 -6.09 17.01 13.20
CA ASN A 110 -6.36 17.90 12.06
C ASN A 110 -5.15 17.99 11.12
N GLN A 111 -3.97 17.60 11.59
CA GLN A 111 -2.74 17.55 10.81
C GLN A 111 -2.39 16.11 10.48
N GLY A 112 -1.77 15.90 9.32
CA GLY A 112 -1.19 14.61 9.01
C GLY A 112 -0.31 14.62 7.78
N LEU A 113 0.67 13.71 7.79
CA LEU A 113 1.61 13.47 6.72
C LEU A 113 1.52 11.98 6.40
N THR A 114 1.21 11.65 5.15
CA THR A 114 1.08 10.27 4.71
C THR A 114 2.06 9.96 3.59
N ILE A 115 2.81 8.88 3.76
CA ILE A 115 3.86 8.43 2.85
C ILE A 115 3.34 7.19 2.12
N PRO A 116 3.01 7.29 0.82
CA PRO A 116 2.59 6.15 0.02
C PRO A 116 3.78 5.26 -0.33
N ILE A 117 3.60 3.95 -0.17
CA ILE A 117 4.61 2.93 -0.47
C ILE A 117 4.00 1.87 -1.39
N ARG A 118 4.78 1.48 -2.40
CA ARG A 118 4.42 0.41 -3.35
C ARG A 118 5.29 -0.81 -3.12
N GLY A 119 4.66 -1.97 -3.02
CA GLY A 119 5.36 -3.25 -2.95
C GLY A 119 5.63 -3.85 -4.33
N PRO A 120 6.58 -4.80 -4.42
CA PRO A 120 6.99 -5.42 -5.69
C PRO A 120 5.90 -6.24 -6.38
N ALA A 121 4.89 -6.72 -5.63
CA ALA A 121 3.78 -7.50 -6.17
C ALA A 121 2.47 -6.69 -6.27
N GLY A 122 2.58 -5.36 -6.35
CA GLY A 122 1.44 -4.46 -6.48
C GLY A 122 0.77 -4.08 -5.16
N GLN A 123 1.41 -4.39 -4.03
CA GLN A 123 0.93 -3.94 -2.73
C GLN A 123 0.93 -2.40 -2.67
N PHE A 124 -0.04 -1.86 -1.95
CA PHE A 124 -0.12 -0.43 -1.66
C PHE A 124 -0.23 -0.24 -0.15
N ALA A 125 0.77 0.40 0.44
CA ALA A 125 0.80 0.70 1.86
C ALA A 125 0.92 2.20 2.09
N LEU A 126 0.44 2.64 3.24
CA LEU A 126 0.52 4.00 3.71
C LEU A 126 1.13 4.00 5.11
N PHE A 127 2.07 4.90 5.30
CA PHE A 127 2.58 5.25 6.62
C PHE A 127 2.16 6.68 6.94
N THR A 128 1.47 6.87 8.06
CA THR A 128 0.85 8.13 8.44
C THR A 128 1.35 8.57 9.81
N ALA A 129 1.80 9.82 9.90
CA ALA A 129 1.92 10.55 11.15
C ALA A 129 0.80 11.59 11.23
N SER A 130 0.13 11.73 12.37
CA SER A 130 -0.92 12.74 12.55
C SER A 130 -0.89 13.35 13.94
N ASP A 131 -1.37 14.60 14.04
CA ASP A 131 -1.35 15.37 15.29
C ASP A 131 -2.47 16.44 15.36
N HIS A 132 -2.62 17.03 16.55
CA HIS A 132 -3.59 18.07 16.88
C HIS A 132 -3.01 19.49 16.91
N CYS A 133 -1.73 19.66 16.59
CA CYS A 133 -1.07 20.95 16.69
C CYS A 133 -1.55 21.97 15.63
N ASP A 134 -1.12 23.21 15.82
CA ASP A 134 -1.34 24.26 14.83
C ASP A 134 -0.48 24.06 13.56
N ASP A 135 -0.81 24.86 12.56
CA ASP A 135 -0.24 24.77 11.22
C ASP A 135 1.26 25.06 11.17
N TYR A 136 1.75 25.96 12.02
CA TYR A 136 3.15 26.35 12.03
C TYR A 136 4.00 25.25 12.68
N VAL A 137 3.55 24.74 13.84
CA VAL A 137 4.22 23.64 14.55
C VAL A 137 4.30 22.40 13.65
N TRP A 138 3.20 22.08 12.95
CA TRP A 138 3.20 20.94 12.04
C TRP A 138 4.18 21.10 10.87
N ALA A 139 4.21 22.29 10.25
CA ALA A 139 5.11 22.54 9.13
C ALA A 139 6.59 22.41 9.53
N VAL A 140 6.95 22.89 10.72
CA VAL A 140 8.31 22.73 11.27
C VAL A 140 8.62 21.24 11.50
N PHE A 141 7.70 20.50 12.13
CA PHE A 141 7.85 19.06 12.35
C PHE A 141 8.09 18.30 11.04
N VAL A 142 7.29 18.60 10.01
CA VAL A 142 7.41 17.95 8.69
C VAL A 142 8.76 18.26 8.06
N ASP A 143 9.21 19.52 8.04
CA ASP A 143 10.49 19.91 7.43
C ASP A 143 11.69 19.23 8.11
N GLU A 144 11.66 19.14 9.44
CA GLU A 144 12.73 18.53 10.23
C GLU A 144 12.79 17.00 10.09
N ASN A 145 11.63 16.33 10.00
CA ASN A 145 11.53 14.88 10.16
C ASN A 145 11.18 14.12 8.88
N MET A 146 10.87 14.79 7.76
CA MET A 146 10.43 14.15 6.51
C MET A 146 11.33 12.99 6.08
N ARG A 147 12.65 13.20 6.03
CA ARG A 147 13.61 12.17 5.57
C ARG A 147 13.58 10.93 6.45
N ASP A 148 13.56 11.13 7.76
CA ASP A 148 13.58 10.04 8.73
C ASP A 148 12.27 9.25 8.67
N LEU A 149 11.13 9.93 8.60
CA LEU A 149 9.82 9.30 8.44
C LEU A 149 9.73 8.51 7.13
N MET A 150 10.30 9.01 6.02
CA MET A 150 10.35 8.27 4.76
C MET A 150 11.15 6.97 4.87
N ILE A 151 12.30 7.00 5.55
CA ILE A 151 13.12 5.80 5.76
C ILE A 151 12.38 4.81 6.64
N ILE A 152 11.84 5.26 7.77
CA ILE A 152 11.08 4.42 8.71
C ILE A 152 9.89 3.78 8.02
N ALA A 153 9.15 4.55 7.23
CA ALA A 153 8.01 4.05 6.47
C ALA A 153 8.41 2.87 5.55
N HIS A 154 9.54 2.98 4.85
CA HIS A 154 10.06 1.89 4.02
C HIS A 154 10.52 0.68 4.85
N GLU A 155 11.11 0.88 6.02
CA GLU A 155 11.48 -0.22 6.93
C GLU A 155 10.24 -0.97 7.45
N PHE A 156 9.15 -0.26 7.79
CA PHE A 156 7.87 -0.89 8.11
C PHE A 156 7.38 -1.75 6.96
N ASN A 157 7.35 -1.18 5.76
CA ASN A 157 6.84 -1.89 4.60
C ASN A 157 7.69 -3.13 4.26
N LYS A 158 9.01 -3.01 4.31
CA LYS A 158 9.91 -4.15 4.13
C LYS A 158 9.59 -5.26 5.13
N LYS A 159 9.42 -4.91 6.41
CA LYS A 159 9.15 -5.90 7.45
C LYS A 159 7.77 -6.54 7.32
N ALA A 160 6.77 -5.73 7.00
CA ALA A 160 5.42 -6.18 6.77
C ALA A 160 5.35 -7.18 5.60
N LEU A 161 6.10 -6.94 4.51
CA LEU A 161 6.21 -7.86 3.37
C LEU A 161 6.89 -9.20 3.74
N GLU A 162 7.83 -9.22 4.69
CA GLU A 162 8.42 -10.48 5.19
C GLU A 162 7.36 -11.36 5.85
N PHE A 163 6.43 -10.77 6.62
CA PHE A 163 5.33 -11.50 7.24
C PHE A 163 4.30 -12.02 6.22
N GLU A 164 4.06 -11.29 5.13
CA GLU A 164 3.21 -11.76 4.02
C GLU A 164 3.82 -12.98 3.31
N GLN A 165 5.14 -12.98 3.11
CA GLN A 165 5.89 -14.08 2.48
C GLN A 165 6.12 -15.27 3.41
N GLY A 166 6.12 -15.06 4.72
CA GLY A 166 6.33 -16.09 5.74
C GLY A 166 5.08 -16.89 6.13
N GLY A 167 3.89 -16.48 5.69
CA GLY A 167 2.71 -17.35 5.72
C GLY A 167 2.86 -18.54 4.75
N ASP A 168 2.02 -19.56 4.86
CA ASP A 168 1.93 -20.72 3.92
C ASP A 168 1.53 -20.33 2.48
N SER A 169 1.86 -19.11 2.03
CA SER A 169 1.74 -18.67 0.65
C SER A 169 2.80 -19.39 -0.17
N ALA A 170 2.41 -20.54 -0.72
CA ALA A 170 3.19 -21.26 -1.73
C ALA A 170 3.76 -20.26 -2.75
N PRO A 171 5.05 -20.39 -3.15
CA PRO A 171 5.68 -19.45 -4.06
C PRO A 171 4.77 -19.25 -5.27
N VAL A 172 4.36 -18.00 -5.51
CA VAL A 172 3.48 -17.67 -6.63
C VAL A 172 4.09 -18.28 -7.89
N PRO A 173 3.42 -19.22 -8.57
CA PRO A 173 4.01 -19.90 -9.71
C PRO A 173 4.42 -18.86 -10.74
N THR A 174 5.72 -18.76 -11.00
CA THR A 174 6.23 -17.82 -11.98
C THR A 174 5.72 -18.22 -13.36
N LEU A 175 5.29 -17.21 -14.12
CA LEU A 175 4.90 -17.41 -15.50
C LEU A 175 6.14 -17.82 -16.31
N SER A 176 5.97 -18.79 -17.21
CA SER A 176 7.04 -19.14 -18.15
C SER A 176 7.30 -17.97 -19.12
N PRO A 177 8.48 -17.90 -19.78
CA PRO A 177 8.75 -16.84 -20.75
C PRO A 177 7.68 -16.72 -21.84
N ARG A 178 7.14 -17.85 -22.32
CA ARG A 178 6.05 -17.87 -23.32
C ARG A 178 4.70 -17.42 -22.75
N GLU A 179 4.42 -17.72 -21.49
CA GLU A 179 3.23 -17.22 -20.80
C GLU A 179 3.30 -15.70 -20.59
N LEU A 180 4.48 -15.18 -20.19
CA LEU A 180 4.72 -13.74 -20.05
C LEU A 180 4.58 -13.01 -21.37
N GLU A 181 5.17 -13.56 -22.43
CA GLU A 181 5.07 -13.03 -23.80
C GLU A 181 3.61 -12.98 -24.26
N ALA A 182 2.84 -14.07 -24.06
CA ALA A 182 1.41 -14.09 -24.38
C ALA A 182 0.62 -13.05 -23.59
N MET A 183 0.84 -12.92 -22.27
CA MET A 183 0.17 -11.90 -21.46
C MET A 183 0.56 -10.48 -21.89
N THR A 184 1.81 -10.25 -22.29
CA THR A 184 2.31 -8.94 -22.76
C THR A 184 1.63 -8.51 -24.05
N TYR A 185 1.50 -9.40 -25.03
CA TYR A 185 0.81 -9.08 -26.29
C TYR A 185 -0.68 -8.81 -26.07
N LEU A 186 -1.34 -9.59 -25.21
CA LEU A 186 -2.74 -9.33 -24.87
C LEU A 186 -2.91 -8.00 -24.12
N ALA A 187 -1.98 -7.67 -23.23
CA ALA A 187 -1.97 -6.40 -22.50
C ALA A 187 -1.73 -5.19 -23.43
N LYS A 188 -1.00 -5.37 -24.54
CA LYS A 188 -0.87 -4.40 -25.64
C LYS A 188 -2.13 -4.26 -26.51
N GLY A 189 -3.18 -5.04 -26.24
CA GLY A 189 -4.46 -4.98 -26.94
C GLY A 189 -4.54 -5.84 -28.21
N LEU A 190 -3.57 -6.73 -28.45
CA LEU A 190 -3.61 -7.62 -29.60
C LEU A 190 -4.72 -8.66 -29.45
N SER A 191 -5.37 -8.99 -30.57
CA SER A 191 -6.25 -10.16 -30.63
C SER A 191 -5.44 -11.46 -30.46
N ARG A 192 -6.12 -12.56 -30.15
CA ARG A 192 -5.46 -13.88 -30.08
C ARG A 192 -4.78 -14.28 -31.39
N SER A 193 -5.39 -13.95 -32.53
CA SER A 193 -4.80 -14.23 -33.85
C SER A 193 -3.55 -13.39 -34.11
N GLN A 194 -3.57 -12.11 -33.74
CA GLN A 194 -2.41 -11.22 -33.85
C GLN A 194 -1.28 -11.67 -32.92
N ALA A 195 -1.58 -11.93 -31.64
CA ALA A 195 -0.59 -12.38 -30.67
C ALA A 195 0.04 -13.73 -31.06
N ALA A 196 -0.75 -14.68 -31.59
CA ALA A 196 -0.23 -15.96 -32.07
C ALA A 196 0.72 -15.78 -33.26
N LYS A 197 0.39 -14.84 -34.16
CA LYS A 197 1.24 -14.48 -35.30
C LYS A 197 2.56 -13.86 -34.83
N GLU A 198 2.52 -12.91 -33.90
CA GLU A 198 3.73 -12.28 -33.34
C GLU A 198 4.63 -13.29 -32.61
N MET A 199 4.03 -14.27 -31.92
CA MET A 199 4.77 -15.32 -31.22
C MET A 199 5.23 -16.47 -32.14
N GLU A 200 4.90 -16.43 -33.44
CA GLU A 200 5.17 -17.50 -34.41
C GLU A 200 4.62 -18.88 -34.00
N ILE A 201 3.42 -18.92 -33.42
CA ILE A 201 2.74 -20.14 -32.97
C ILE A 201 1.29 -20.22 -33.48
N SER A 202 0.66 -21.39 -33.30
CA SER A 202 -0.77 -21.52 -33.59
C SER A 202 -1.63 -20.82 -32.52
N GLU A 203 -2.83 -20.35 -32.89
CA GLU A 203 -3.82 -19.83 -31.93
C GLU A 203 -4.19 -20.86 -30.85
N HIS A 204 -4.16 -22.15 -31.19
CA HIS A 204 -4.38 -23.23 -30.24
C HIS A 204 -3.27 -23.27 -29.18
N THR A 205 -2.01 -23.17 -29.60
CA THR A 205 -0.85 -23.11 -28.69
C THR A 205 -0.90 -21.87 -27.80
N LEU A 206 -1.25 -20.71 -28.37
CA LEU A 206 -1.45 -19.49 -27.59
C LEU A 206 -2.52 -19.68 -26.51
N ARG A 207 -3.65 -20.33 -26.84
CA ARG A 207 -4.72 -20.61 -25.88
C ARG A 207 -4.22 -21.42 -24.68
N VAL A 208 -3.36 -22.41 -24.91
CA VAL A 208 -2.75 -23.21 -23.83
C VAL A 208 -1.90 -22.33 -22.90
N TYR A 209 -1.07 -21.42 -23.45
CA TYR A 209 -0.31 -20.48 -22.63
C TYR A 209 -1.21 -19.53 -21.83
N ILE A 210 -2.29 -19.03 -22.43
CA ILE A 210 -3.27 -18.17 -21.73
C ILE A 210 -3.95 -18.91 -20.59
N GLU A 211 -4.36 -20.16 -20.80
CA GLU A 211 -5.02 -20.97 -19.77
C GLU A 211 -4.08 -21.30 -18.61
N ALA A 212 -2.83 -21.67 -18.91
CA ALA A 212 -1.79 -21.91 -17.91
C ALA A 212 -1.50 -20.65 -17.09
N ALA A 213 -1.31 -19.50 -17.76
CA ALA A 213 -1.08 -18.22 -17.10
C ALA A 213 -2.29 -17.82 -16.21
N ARG A 214 -3.51 -17.97 -16.72
CA ARG A 214 -4.74 -17.71 -15.97
C ARG A 214 -4.82 -18.54 -14.69
N HIS A 215 -4.52 -19.84 -14.78
CA HIS A 215 -4.53 -20.74 -13.64
C HIS A 215 -3.45 -20.37 -12.61
N LYS A 216 -2.21 -20.14 -13.04
CA LYS A 216 -1.10 -19.71 -12.18
C LYS A 216 -1.37 -18.38 -11.47
N LEU A 217 -2.05 -17.46 -12.15
CA LEU A 217 -2.44 -16.16 -11.59
C LEU A 217 -3.72 -16.22 -10.76
N GLY A 218 -4.41 -17.37 -10.67
CA GLY A 218 -5.71 -17.49 -10.00
C GLY A 218 -6.79 -16.59 -10.59
N ALA A 219 -6.71 -16.27 -11.88
CA ALA A 219 -7.59 -15.32 -12.55
C ALA A 219 -8.85 -16.00 -13.11
N MET A 220 -9.98 -15.29 -13.06
CA MET A 220 -11.26 -15.82 -13.55
C MET A 220 -11.34 -15.85 -15.08
N ASN A 221 -10.73 -14.87 -15.75
CA ASN A 221 -10.75 -14.73 -17.21
C ASN A 221 -9.43 -14.12 -17.70
N THR A 222 -9.25 -14.04 -19.02
CA THR A 222 -8.01 -13.51 -19.63
C THR A 222 -7.75 -12.05 -19.25
N THR A 223 -8.78 -11.20 -19.22
CA THR A 223 -8.64 -9.79 -18.83
C THR A 223 -8.19 -9.66 -17.37
N HIS A 224 -8.76 -10.46 -16.47
CA HIS A 224 -8.34 -10.54 -15.07
C HIS A 224 -6.91 -11.07 -14.94
N ALA A 225 -6.49 -12.02 -15.78
CA ALA A 225 -5.11 -12.52 -15.81
C ALA A 225 -4.14 -11.42 -16.23
N VAL A 226 -4.45 -10.68 -17.30
CA VAL A 226 -3.67 -9.51 -17.73
C VAL A 226 -3.59 -8.46 -16.63
N ALA A 227 -4.72 -8.12 -15.99
CA ALA A 227 -4.74 -7.15 -14.90
C ALA A 227 -3.87 -7.58 -13.71
N ARG A 228 -3.92 -8.86 -13.32
CA ARG A 228 -3.06 -9.41 -12.25
C ARG A 228 -1.59 -9.45 -12.64
N ALA A 229 -1.27 -9.75 -13.90
CA ALA A 229 0.10 -9.77 -14.38
C ALA A 229 0.72 -8.37 -14.35
N LEU A 230 -0.03 -7.34 -14.78
CA LEU A 230 0.38 -5.94 -14.68
C LEU A 230 0.50 -5.49 -13.22
N SER A 231 -0.53 -5.75 -12.39
CA SER A 231 -0.54 -5.28 -11.00
C SER A 231 0.60 -5.90 -10.18
N ARG A 232 0.98 -7.16 -10.46
CA ARG A 232 2.09 -7.85 -9.79
C ARG A 232 3.47 -7.56 -10.38
N GLY A 233 3.57 -6.65 -11.36
CA GLY A 233 4.84 -6.32 -12.01
C GLY A 233 5.45 -7.46 -12.83
N LEU A 234 4.67 -8.48 -13.21
CA LEU A 234 5.15 -9.60 -14.03
C LEU A 234 5.35 -9.20 -15.49
N ILE A 235 4.55 -8.25 -15.97
CA ILE A 235 4.63 -7.68 -17.31
C ILE A 235 4.55 -6.15 -17.24
N VAL A 236 5.13 -5.50 -18.24
CA VAL A 236 5.07 -4.04 -18.46
C VAL A 236 4.65 -3.81 -19.92
N VAL A 237 3.80 -2.82 -20.16
CA VAL A 237 3.25 -2.48 -21.49
C VAL A 237 3.40 -1.01 -21.78
#